data_AF-A0A2H1FFD1-F1
#
_entry.id   AF-A0A2H1FFD1-F1
#
_cell.length_a   1.000
_cell.length_b   1.000
_cell.length_c   1.000
_cell.angle_alpha   90.00
_cell.angle_beta   90.00
_cell.angle_gamma   90.00
#
_symmetry.space_group_name_H-M   'P 1'
#
loop_
_entity.id
_entity.type
_entity.pdbx_description
1 polymer ?
#
loop_
_entity_poly.entity_id
_entity_poly.type
_entity_poly.pdbx_seq_one_letter_code
_entity_poly.pdbx_strand_id
1 'polypeptide(L)'
;MIHREHYYYKLMNKANLPTFFVKIMSIFTKGERVRIIEPERNSDKIYIIKDIKKYRKGGMLYLLKMLDESHVLRLHYENSKSLLERIC
;
A
#
# COMPACT_ATOMS: atom_id res chain seq x y z
N MET A 1 -7.85 20.82 13.61
CA MET A 1 -7.30 19.74 14.48
C MET A 1 -7.31 18.46 13.68
N ILE A 2 -6.14 17.97 13.27
CA ILE A 2 -6.02 16.75 12.45
C ILE A 2 -5.85 15.58 13.41
N HIS A 3 -6.83 14.68 13.44
CA HIS A 3 -6.77 13.44 14.21
C HIS A 3 -5.65 12.55 13.63
N ARG A 4 -4.57 12.37 14.40
CA ARG A 4 -3.51 11.39 14.13
C ARG A 4 -3.96 10.05 14.69
N GLU A 5 -4.26 9.08 13.83
CA GLU A 5 -4.46 7.71 14.28
C GLU A 5 -3.13 6.94 14.19
N HIS A 6 -2.66 6.51 15.37
CA HIS A 6 -1.45 5.72 15.57
C HIS A 6 -1.68 4.27 15.13
N TYR A 7 -0.82 3.75 14.24
CA TYR A 7 -0.82 2.33 13.87
C TYR A 7 0.06 1.54 14.85
N TYR A 8 -0.57 0.65 15.64
CA TYR A 8 0.11 -0.35 16.46
C TYR A 8 0.00 -1.72 15.80
N TYR A 9 1.14 -2.32 15.41
CA TYR A 9 1.21 -3.77 15.21
C TYR A 9 1.63 -4.43 16.52
N LYS A 10 0.63 -4.90 17.28
CA LYS A 10 0.88 -5.77 18.44
C LYS A 10 0.83 -7.23 17.98
N LEU A 11 2.00 -7.80 17.76
CA LEU A 11 2.23 -9.25 17.76
C LEU A 11 1.77 -9.79 19.12
N MET A 12 0.67 -10.55 19.20
CA MET A 12 0.49 -11.55 20.28
C MET A 12 -0.46 -12.69 19.90
N ASN A 13 0.09 -13.88 20.13
CA ASN A 13 -0.45 -15.20 20.46
C ASN A 13 -1.97 -15.45 20.47
N LYS A 14 -2.28 -16.62 19.90
CA LYS A 14 -3.51 -17.41 19.99
C LYS A 14 -4.19 -17.32 21.36
N ALA A 15 -5.19 -16.46 21.47
CA ALA A 15 -6.39 -16.71 22.27
C ALA A 15 -7.46 -15.67 21.89
N ASN A 16 -8.50 -16.13 21.20
CA ASN A 16 -9.81 -15.50 21.04
C ASN A 16 -9.84 -13.98 20.77
N LEU A 17 -9.85 -13.59 19.49
CA LEU A 17 -10.33 -12.28 19.07
C LEU A 17 -11.22 -12.41 17.81
N PRO A 18 -12.30 -11.60 17.73
CA PRO A 18 -13.29 -11.69 16.67
C PRO A 18 -12.64 -11.36 15.33
N THR A 19 -12.90 -12.19 14.34
CA THR A 19 -12.45 -12.00 12.97
C THR A 19 -13.15 -10.78 12.37
N PHE A 20 -12.67 -9.58 12.67
CA PHE A 20 -13.01 -8.39 11.92
C PHE A 20 -12.39 -8.53 10.54
N PHE A 21 -13.13 -9.14 9.63
CA PHE A 21 -12.89 -9.02 8.19
C PHE A 21 -13.11 -7.55 7.83
N VAL A 22 -12.06 -6.75 7.97
CA VAL A 22 -12.00 -5.41 7.40
C VAL A 22 -12.16 -5.59 5.90
N LYS A 23 -13.31 -5.19 5.38
CA LYS A 23 -13.51 -4.90 3.97
C LYS A 23 -12.48 -3.83 3.62
N ILE A 24 -11.30 -4.23 3.14
CA ILE A 24 -10.24 -3.31 2.73
C ILE A 24 -10.81 -2.53 1.52
N MET A 25 -11.49 -1.42 1.80
CA MET A 25 -11.60 -0.32 0.85
C MET A 25 -10.16 0.03 0.48
N SER A 26 -9.84 0.03 -0.81
CA SER A 26 -8.51 0.45 -1.25
C SER A 26 -8.28 1.85 -0.68
N ILE A 27 -7.33 1.96 0.24
CA ILE A 27 -7.01 3.20 0.98
C ILE A 27 -6.46 4.26 0.02
N PHE A 28 -6.02 3.81 -1.15
CA PHE A 28 -5.42 4.64 -2.18
C PHE A 28 -6.39 4.98 -3.32
N THR A 29 -6.13 6.08 -3.98
CA THR A 29 -6.86 6.58 -5.15
C THR A 29 -5.93 6.86 -6.32
N LYS A 30 -6.48 6.85 -7.54
CA LYS A 30 -5.71 7.20 -8.74
C LYS A 30 -5.21 8.65 -8.62
N GLY A 31 -3.96 8.88 -9.01
CA GLY A 31 -3.31 10.19 -8.96
C GLY A 31 -2.47 10.41 -7.70
N GLU A 32 -2.66 9.60 -6.65
CA GLU A 32 -1.85 9.74 -5.44
C GLU A 32 -0.38 9.40 -5.68
N ARG A 33 0.48 10.14 -4.98
CA ARG A 33 1.92 9.91 -4.95
C ARG A 33 2.25 8.93 -3.84
N VAL A 34 2.99 7.90 -4.20
CA VAL A 34 3.37 6.82 -3.29
C VAL A 34 4.82 6.44 -3.46
N ARG A 35 5.36 5.84 -2.41
CA ARG A 35 6.66 5.15 -2.40
C ARG A 35 6.43 3.68 -2.08
N ILE A 36 7.23 2.80 -2.67
CA ILE A 36 7.25 1.38 -2.28
C ILE A 36 8.22 1.23 -1.12
N ILE A 37 7.76 0.65 -0.01
CA ILE A 37 8.58 0.31 1.14
C ILE A 37 8.82 -1.19 1.15
N GLU A 38 10.10 -1.59 1.15
CA GLU A 38 10.56 -2.97 1.29
C GLU A 38 11.60 -3.04 2.42
N PRO A 39 11.54 -4.01 3.34
CA PRO A 39 12.46 -4.10 4.49
C PRO A 39 13.95 -4.12 4.10
N GLU A 40 14.24 -4.70 2.95
CA GLU A 40 15.61 -4.89 2.45
C GLU A 40 16.03 -3.79 1.46
N ARG A 41 15.12 -2.90 1.07
CA ARG A 41 15.36 -1.87 0.06
C ARG A 41 14.64 -0.58 0.40
N ASN A 42 15.43 0.42 0.82
CA ASN A 42 14.98 1.80 0.79
C ASN A 42 15.08 2.30 -0.65
N SER A 43 13.92 2.51 -1.28
CA SER A 43 13.82 3.14 -2.59
C SER A 43 13.23 4.54 -2.42
N ASP A 44 14.02 5.57 -2.71
CA ASP A 44 13.52 6.96 -2.71
C ASP A 44 12.65 7.30 -3.92
N LYS A 45 12.49 6.35 -4.85
CA LYS A 45 11.67 6.52 -6.06
C LYS A 45 10.22 6.76 -5.71
N ILE A 46 9.66 7.84 -6.26
CA ILE A 46 8.26 8.21 -6.10
C ILE A 46 7.48 7.80 -7.35
N TYR A 47 6.28 7.28 -7.12
CA TYR A 47 5.36 6.84 -8.15
C TYR A 47 4.03 7.57 -8.04
N ILE A 48 3.32 7.69 -9.16
CA ILE A 48 1.89 8.05 -9.21
C ILE A 48 1.07 6.79 -9.48
N ILE A 49 -0.03 6.61 -8.75
CA ILE A 49 -0.99 5.55 -9.03
C ILE A 49 -1.79 5.89 -10.29
N LYS A 50 -1.67 5.06 -11.32
CA LYS A 50 -2.43 5.19 -12.57
C LYS A 50 -3.69 4.34 -12.57
N ASP A 51 -3.64 3.16 -11.97
CA ASP A 51 -4.80 2.28 -11.87
C ASP A 51 -4.76 1.39 -10.64
N ILE A 52 -5.93 0.91 -10.21
CA ILE A 52 -6.12 0.07 -9.04
C ILE A 52 -7.10 -1.03 -9.40
N LYS A 53 -6.73 -2.29 -9.13
CA LYS A 53 -7.58 -3.44 -9.39
C LYS A 53 -7.55 -4.43 -8.24
N LYS A 54 -8.73 -4.78 -7.73
CA LYS A 54 -8.88 -5.92 -6.81
C LYS A 54 -8.76 -7.22 -7.59
N TYR A 55 -7.95 -8.17 -7.12
CA TYR A 55 -7.87 -9.50 -7.74
C TYR A 55 -8.61 -10.56 -6.91
N ARG A 56 -8.94 -11.70 -7.54
CA ARG A 56 -9.89 -12.72 -7.02
C ARG A 56 -9.62 -13.21 -5.58
N LYS A 57 -8.37 -13.16 -5.10
CA LYS A 57 -8.00 -13.60 -3.73
C LYS A 57 -8.10 -12.50 -2.67
N GLY A 58 -8.68 -11.35 -3.00
CA GLY A 58 -8.96 -10.29 -2.02
C GLY A 58 -7.88 -9.22 -1.87
N GLY A 59 -6.74 -9.33 -2.56
CA GLY A 59 -5.70 -8.30 -2.56
C GLY A 59 -5.90 -7.21 -3.62
N MET A 60 -5.06 -6.18 -3.55
CA MET A 60 -5.03 -5.05 -4.47
C MET A 60 -3.80 -5.11 -5.37
N LEU A 61 -3.99 -4.78 -6.64
CA LEU A 61 -2.96 -4.61 -7.64
C LEU A 61 -2.96 -3.14 -8.08
N TYR A 62 -1.80 -2.52 -8.08
CA TYR A 62 -1.60 -1.13 -8.45
C TYR A 62 -0.77 -1.04 -9.72
N LEU A 63 -1.18 -0.17 -10.64
CA LEU A 63 -0.36 0.27 -11.75
C LEU A 63 0.29 1.59 -11.36
N LEU A 64 1.60 1.59 -11.23
CA LEU A 64 2.41 2.71 -10.79
C LEU A 64 3.17 3.30 -11.98
N LYS A 65 3.25 4.62 -12.06
CA LYS A 65 4.10 5.34 -13.00
C LYS A 65 5.20 6.07 -12.23
N MET A 66 6.46 5.85 -12.55
CA MET A 66 7.56 6.57 -11.93
C MET A 66 7.49 8.06 -12.30
N LEU A 67 7.75 8.95 -11.33
CA LEU A 67 7.73 10.40 -11.59
C LEU A 67 8.92 10.86 -12.42
N ASP A 68 10.11 10.38 -12.07
CA ASP A 68 11.37 10.87 -12.66
C ASP A 68 11.64 10.28 -14.05
N GLU A 69 10.97 9.17 -14.40
CA GLU A 69 11.12 8.48 -15.68
C GLU A 69 9.75 8.36 -16.37
N SER A 70 9.51 9.20 -17.36
CA SER A 70 8.20 9.44 -17.98
C SER A 70 7.51 8.21 -18.60
N HIS A 71 8.25 7.11 -18.82
CA HIS A 71 7.77 5.90 -19.50
C HIS A 71 7.85 4.62 -18.67
N VAL A 72 8.31 4.67 -17.41
CA VAL A 72 8.43 3.46 -16.60
C VAL A 72 7.15 3.22 -15.81
N LEU A 73 6.40 2.20 -16.26
CA LEU A 73 5.25 1.65 -15.56
C LEU A 73 5.68 0.40 -14.77
N ARG A 74 5.15 0.27 -13.55
CA ARG A 74 5.39 -0.86 -12.67
C ARG A 74 4.07 -1.38 -12.13
N LEU A 75 3.86 -2.69 -12.23
CA LEU A 75 2.80 -3.37 -11.51
C LEU A 75 3.28 -3.70 -10.10
N HIS A 76 2.45 -3.43 -9.11
CA HIS A 76 2.78 -3.66 -7.70
C HIS A 76 1.61 -4.33 -6.97
N TYR A 77 1.93 -5.39 -6.24
CA TYR A 77 1.01 -6.10 -5.35
C TYR A 77 1.48 -5.92 -3.92
N GLU A 78 0.58 -5.49 -3.05
CA GLU A 78 0.91 -5.36 -1.63
C GLU A 78 1.00 -6.75 -0.98
N ASN A 79 2.03 -6.93 -0.16
CA ASN A 79 2.21 -8.12 0.66
C ASN A 79 2.94 -7.74 1.96
N SER A 80 3.16 -8.69 2.86
CA SER A 80 3.79 -8.43 4.17
C SER A 80 5.22 -7.88 4.11
N LYS A 81 5.87 -7.90 2.94
CA LYS A 81 7.25 -7.44 2.72
C LYS A 81 7.35 -6.27 1.73
N SER A 82 6.26 -5.83 1.12
CA SER A 82 6.28 -4.77 0.12
C SER A 82 4.94 -4.06 0.15
N LEU A 83 4.95 -2.82 0.64
CA LEU A 83 3.77 -2.00 0.88
C LEU A 83 3.90 -0.65 0.19
N LEU A 84 2.77 0.05 0.02
CA LEU A 84 2.77 1.44 -0.42
C LEU A 84 2.70 2.40 0.78
N GLU A 85 3.52 3.44 0.73
CA GLU A 85 3.43 4.60 1.62
C GLU A 85 2.97 5.82 0.83
N ARG A 86 2.02 6.58 1.39
CA ARG A 86 1.55 7.84 0.81
C ARG A 86 2.57 8.95 1.05
N ILE A 87 2.87 9.71 0.00
CA ILE A 87 3.69 10.92 0.08
C ILE A 87 2.76 12.14 -0.01
N CYS A 88 2.66 12.90 1.08
CA CYS A 88 1.89 14.15 1.17
C CYS A 88 2.64 15.34 0.56
#